data_AF-A0A2G4I2A7-F1
#
_entry.id   AF-A0A2G4I2A7-F1
#
_cell.length_a   1.000
_cell.length_b   1.000
_cell.length_c   1.000
_cell.angle_alpha   90.00
_cell.angle_beta   90.00
_cell.angle_gamma   90.00
#
_symmetry.space_group_name_H-M   'P 1'
#
loop_
_entity.id
_entity.type
_entity.pdbx_description
1 polymer ?
#
loop_
_entity_poly.entity_id
_entity_poly.type
_entity_poly.pdbx_seq_one_letter_code
_entity_poly.pdbx_strand_id
1 'polypeptide(L)'
;MDEIEQNNPARALFNKAKTAFALGEIYEANIVIRKAIEFEANEEYISLAKDIKREIGLKSLRKAQVLFDREQYHESLDEATKALDLLEESVEAEEIITHIKLRIKKTKSNRRYIGIAAILFLVIVISIVWVSYGSYSDENDAFKEAEAQMSIAAYQHFLVQYPKGKFAKRARETIKSIDEQDESLWNFAVNAPSKITLERYLFKMESLGGTHVSSARLMIDSFDFDGALKENSLEAIQKYIAVHPNGNYLPTAKRLLITLVTPEERNELLVYFNTFYELYASGNHESLMGYFNSVTKRFMNKTDISKADLLLLFNKNQDGYSSENISMDSSTFAVEKALNGNYTIHFTIDANKKKNIGDNSLKGKTKRLAKKFRGERTTVSYYSNQRVELILTPEKKINSYTVRLLSSIKR
;
A
#
# COMPACT_ATOMS: atom_id res chain seq x y z
N MET A 1 58.94 -97.59 75.93
CA MET A 1 58.38 -96.86 77.07
C MET A 1 59.49 -96.04 77.68
N ASP A 2 59.55 -94.72 77.61
CA ASP A 2 58.77 -93.66 76.97
C ASP A 2 59.66 -92.43 77.22
N GLU A 3 60.29 -91.79 76.22
CA GLU A 3 60.85 -90.43 76.41
C GLU A 3 61.52 -89.72 75.20
N ILE A 4 61.57 -90.28 73.98
CA ILE A 4 62.25 -89.59 72.84
C ILE A 4 61.30 -89.21 71.68
N GLU A 5 60.03 -89.61 71.72
CA GLU A 5 59.04 -89.31 70.66
C GLU A 5 58.28 -87.98 70.83
N GLN A 6 58.56 -87.20 71.88
CA GLN A 6 57.75 -86.03 72.27
C GLN A 6 58.25 -84.64 71.84
N ASN A 7 59.35 -84.51 71.07
CA ASN A 7 59.94 -83.18 70.79
C ASN A 7 60.06 -82.78 69.30
N ASN A 8 59.22 -83.30 68.40
CA ASN A 8 59.08 -82.72 67.05
C ASN A 8 57.97 -81.64 67.03
N PRO A 9 58.30 -80.33 66.96
CA PRO A 9 57.32 -79.24 66.99
C PRO A 9 56.32 -79.27 65.83
N ALA A 10 56.72 -79.79 64.65
CA ALA A 10 55.84 -79.90 63.49
C ALA A 10 54.72 -80.94 63.74
N ARG A 11 55.04 -82.06 64.39
CA ARG A 11 54.06 -83.12 64.72
C ARG A 11 53.07 -82.67 65.78
N ALA A 12 53.51 -81.88 66.77
CA ALA A 12 52.63 -81.29 67.77
C ALA A 12 51.62 -80.32 67.14
N LEU A 13 52.06 -79.47 66.20
CA LEU A 13 51.19 -78.58 65.44
C LEU A 13 50.24 -79.37 64.52
N PHE A 14 50.70 -80.42 63.85
CA PHE A 14 49.83 -81.27 63.04
C PHE A 14 48.72 -81.93 63.87
N ASN A 15 49.06 -82.50 65.03
CA ASN A 15 48.06 -83.09 65.93
C ASN A 15 47.06 -82.04 66.41
N LYS A 16 47.52 -80.82 66.74
CA LYS A 16 46.64 -79.69 67.09
C LYS A 16 45.74 -79.27 65.92
N ALA A 17 46.26 -79.23 64.70
CA ALA A 17 45.47 -78.93 63.51
C ALA A 17 44.41 -80.02 63.25
N LYS A 18 44.79 -81.29 63.42
CA LYS A 18 43.89 -82.45 63.27
C LYS A 18 42.78 -82.41 64.33
N THR A 19 43.09 -82.08 65.57
CA THR A 19 42.08 -81.91 66.63
C THR A 19 41.17 -80.73 66.37
N ALA A 20 41.72 -79.56 66.00
CA ALA A 20 40.91 -78.39 65.66
C ALA A 20 40.00 -78.65 64.45
N PHE A 21 40.49 -79.38 63.45
CA PHE A 21 39.68 -79.78 62.29
C PHE A 21 38.56 -80.73 62.69
N ALA A 22 38.85 -81.73 63.53
CA ALA A 22 37.83 -82.65 64.06
C ALA A 22 36.78 -81.94 64.93
N LEU A 23 37.15 -80.84 65.60
CA LEU A 23 36.24 -79.99 66.37
C LEU A 23 35.43 -78.99 65.51
N GLY A 24 35.67 -78.95 64.19
CA GLY A 24 35.00 -78.00 63.29
C GLY A 24 35.54 -76.57 63.35
N GLU A 25 36.67 -76.34 64.04
CA GLU A 25 37.39 -75.06 64.12
C GLU A 25 38.26 -74.87 62.87
N ILE A 26 37.63 -74.91 61.69
CA ILE A 26 38.30 -75.03 60.39
C ILE A 26 39.32 -73.89 60.14
N TYR A 27 39.06 -72.67 60.62
CA TYR A 27 40.00 -71.55 60.48
C TYR A 27 41.23 -71.68 61.38
N GLU A 28 41.05 -72.11 62.63
CA GLU A 28 42.17 -72.39 63.53
C GLU A 28 42.99 -73.57 63.01
N ALA A 29 42.33 -74.63 62.55
CA ALA A 29 42.96 -75.76 61.89
C ALA A 29 43.81 -75.33 60.68
N ASN A 30 43.29 -74.43 59.84
CA ASN A 30 44.01 -73.89 58.67
C ASN A 30 45.25 -73.08 59.05
N ILE A 31 45.17 -72.27 60.12
CA ILE A 31 46.31 -71.50 60.61
C ILE A 31 47.38 -72.45 61.16
N VAL A 32 46.97 -73.41 61.98
CA VAL A 32 47.89 -74.34 62.65
C VAL A 32 48.52 -75.32 61.64
N ILE A 33 47.76 -75.82 60.65
CA ILE A 33 48.31 -76.73 59.63
C ILE A 33 49.29 -76.02 58.69
N ARG A 34 49.02 -74.76 58.31
CA ARG A 34 49.97 -73.96 57.51
C ARG A 34 51.28 -73.78 58.25
N LYS A 35 51.20 -73.48 59.55
CA LYS A 35 52.38 -73.38 60.41
C LYS A 35 53.11 -74.71 60.55
N ALA A 36 52.41 -75.84 60.61
CA ALA A 36 53.04 -77.18 60.63
C ALA A 36 53.80 -77.48 59.32
N ILE A 37 53.21 -77.14 58.16
CA ILE A 37 53.82 -77.31 56.84
C ILE A 37 55.07 -76.43 56.66
N GLU A 38 55.09 -75.23 57.25
CA GLU A 38 56.28 -74.36 57.24
C GLU A 38 57.49 -75.00 57.95
N PHE A 39 57.25 -75.79 59.00
CA PHE A 39 58.32 -76.50 59.71
C PHE A 39 58.75 -77.79 58.98
N GLU A 40 57.80 -78.55 58.43
CA GLU A 40 58.07 -79.79 57.72
C GLU A 40 57.01 -80.06 56.65
N ALA A 41 57.43 -80.12 55.39
CA ALA A 41 56.55 -80.45 54.26
C ALA A 41 56.36 -81.97 54.16
N ASN A 42 55.43 -82.49 54.95
CA ASN A 42 55.03 -83.90 54.95
C ASN A 42 53.74 -84.11 54.12
N GLU A 43 53.65 -85.18 53.34
CA GLU A 43 52.47 -85.52 52.54
C GLU A 43 51.19 -85.58 53.40
N GLU A 44 51.26 -86.08 54.63
CA GLU A 44 50.13 -86.14 55.55
C GLU A 44 49.61 -84.73 55.92
N TYR A 45 50.52 -83.75 56.05
CA TYR A 45 50.17 -82.38 56.43
C TYR A 45 49.54 -81.65 55.24
N ILE A 46 50.08 -81.88 54.04
CA ILE A 46 49.55 -81.34 52.79
C ILE A 46 48.15 -81.89 52.52
N SER A 47 47.92 -83.18 52.76
CA SER A 47 46.58 -83.78 52.64
C SER A 47 45.59 -83.13 53.60
N LEU A 48 45.94 -82.99 54.89
CA LEU A 48 45.07 -82.35 55.87
C LEU A 48 44.80 -80.87 55.52
N ALA A 49 45.80 -80.14 55.02
CA ALA A 49 45.61 -78.77 54.56
C ALA A 49 44.68 -78.69 53.34
N LYS A 50 44.73 -79.67 52.43
CA LYS A 50 43.81 -79.76 51.28
C LYS A 50 42.38 -80.01 51.75
N ASP A 51 42.17 -80.91 52.71
CA ASP A 51 40.85 -81.17 53.29
C ASP A 51 40.29 -79.96 54.05
N ILE A 52 41.13 -79.27 54.82
CA ILE A 52 40.76 -78.01 55.50
C ILE A 52 40.38 -76.94 54.48
N LYS A 53 41.19 -76.72 53.42
CA LYS A 53 40.87 -75.76 52.35
C LYS A 53 39.55 -76.10 51.66
N ARG A 54 39.30 -77.39 51.39
CA ARG A 54 38.04 -77.87 50.82
C ARG A 54 36.85 -77.51 51.72
N GLU A 55 36.94 -77.76 53.03
CA GLU A 55 35.87 -77.41 53.98
C GLU A 55 35.63 -75.89 54.08
N ILE A 56 36.69 -75.06 54.02
CA ILE A 56 36.53 -73.59 53.95
C ILE A 56 35.80 -73.20 52.66
N GLY A 57 36.20 -73.77 51.53
CA GLY A 57 35.56 -73.55 50.24
C GLY A 57 34.08 -73.89 50.26
N LEU A 58 33.70 -75.07 50.79
CA LEU A 58 32.31 -75.49 50.96
C LEU A 58 31.52 -74.54 51.88
N LYS A 59 32.14 -74.03 52.95
CA LYS A 59 31.51 -73.06 53.85
C LYS A 59 31.26 -71.72 53.15
N SER A 60 32.22 -71.22 52.36
CA SER A 60 32.04 -70.01 51.55
C SER A 60 30.98 -70.21 50.46
N LEU A 61 30.90 -71.39 49.84
CA LEU A 61 29.87 -71.71 48.86
C LEU A 61 28.46 -71.65 49.47
N ARG A 62 28.25 -72.29 50.63
CA ARG A 62 26.96 -72.23 51.34
C ARG A 62 26.59 -70.80 51.70
N LYS A 63 27.57 -69.99 52.12
CA LYS A 63 27.33 -68.57 52.43
C LYS A 63 26.96 -67.78 51.17
N ALA A 64 27.62 -68.05 50.05
CA ALA A 64 27.31 -67.43 48.77
C ALA A 64 25.89 -67.74 48.29
N GLN A 65 25.44 -68.99 48.45
CA GLN A 65 24.07 -69.43 48.15
C GLN A 65 23.04 -68.68 49.02
N VAL A 66 23.25 -68.63 50.34
CA VAL A 66 22.34 -67.91 51.25
C VAL A 66 22.24 -66.42 50.90
N LEU A 67 23.36 -65.79 50.54
CA LEU A 67 23.38 -64.39 50.12
C LEU A 67 22.71 -64.19 48.75
N PHE A 68 22.87 -65.15 47.84
CA PHE A 68 22.23 -65.12 46.53
C PHE A 68 20.70 -65.19 46.66
N ASP A 69 20.19 -66.09 47.49
CA ASP A 69 18.75 -66.26 47.75
C ASP A 69 18.13 -65.04 48.42
N ARG A 70 18.92 -64.30 49.21
CA ARG A 70 18.53 -63.03 49.85
C ARG A 70 18.62 -61.82 48.92
N GLU A 71 18.91 -62.02 47.65
CA GLU A 71 19.15 -60.97 46.65
C GLU A 71 20.31 -60.02 46.99
N GLN A 72 21.21 -60.43 47.90
CA GLN A 72 22.42 -59.70 48.27
C GLN A 72 23.54 -60.03 47.27
N TYR A 73 23.32 -59.61 46.02
CA TYR A 73 24.14 -60.02 44.88
C TYR A 73 25.59 -59.55 44.95
N HIS A 74 25.89 -58.45 45.64
CA HIS A 74 27.27 -57.99 45.80
C HIS A 74 28.05 -58.90 46.76
N GLU A 75 27.54 -59.11 47.97
CA GLU A 75 28.21 -59.95 48.96
C GLU A 75 28.22 -61.44 48.53
N SER A 76 27.19 -61.89 47.82
CA SER A 76 27.12 -63.24 47.25
C SER A 76 28.21 -63.49 46.21
N LEU A 77 28.51 -62.50 45.35
CA LEU A 77 29.57 -62.61 44.35
C LEU A 77 30.94 -62.78 45.00
N ASP A 78 31.21 -62.01 46.07
CA ASP A 78 32.48 -62.05 46.79
C ASP A 78 32.69 -63.42 47.48
N GLU A 79 31.66 -64.00 48.10
CA GLU A 79 31.77 -65.33 48.72
C GLU A 79 31.80 -66.48 47.69
N ALA A 80 31.10 -66.35 46.56
CA ALA A 80 31.13 -67.35 45.50
C ALA A 80 32.51 -67.42 44.82
N THR A 81 33.12 -66.26 44.56
CA THR A 81 34.48 -66.19 44.00
C THR A 81 35.52 -66.78 44.95
N LYS A 82 35.39 -66.50 46.26
CA LYS A 82 36.23 -67.10 47.30
C LYS A 82 36.05 -68.62 47.39
N ALA A 83 34.83 -69.14 47.21
CA ALA A 83 34.58 -70.58 47.18
C ALA A 83 35.26 -71.26 45.98
N LEU A 84 35.17 -70.65 44.80
CA LEU A 84 35.80 -71.15 43.58
C LEU A 84 37.33 -71.20 43.70
N ASP A 85 37.94 -70.15 44.26
CA ASP A 85 39.39 -70.07 44.47
C ASP A 85 39.93 -71.17 45.40
N LEU A 86 39.15 -71.59 46.41
CA LEU A 86 39.56 -72.60 47.39
C LEU A 86 39.26 -74.04 46.96
N LEU A 87 38.23 -74.25 46.14
CA LEU A 87 37.81 -75.57 45.67
C LEU A 87 38.47 -75.97 44.34
N GLU A 88 39.09 -75.01 43.63
CA GLU A 88 39.66 -75.10 42.28
C GLU A 88 38.61 -75.39 41.18
N GLU A 89 37.65 -76.28 41.44
CA GLU A 89 36.53 -76.59 40.56
C GLU A 89 35.21 -76.64 41.36
N SER A 90 34.31 -75.68 41.11
CA SER A 90 32.97 -75.63 41.72
C SER A 90 31.94 -75.07 40.75
N VAL A 91 31.14 -75.97 40.15
CA VAL A 91 30.06 -75.61 39.20
C VAL A 91 29.04 -74.67 39.86
N GLU A 92 28.67 -74.93 41.11
CA GLU A 92 27.70 -74.12 41.86
C GLU A 92 28.17 -72.67 42.06
N ALA A 93 29.46 -72.47 42.36
CA ALA A 93 30.03 -71.12 42.49
C ALA A 93 30.02 -70.36 41.16
N GLU A 94 30.37 -71.04 40.06
CA GLU A 94 30.38 -70.44 38.72
C GLU A 94 28.99 -70.03 38.23
N GLU A 95 27.97 -70.86 38.51
CA GLU A 95 26.58 -70.54 38.18
C GLU A 95 26.10 -69.28 38.90
N ILE A 96 26.37 -69.17 40.22
CA ILE A 96 26.01 -67.98 41.03
C ILE A 96 26.68 -66.73 40.47
N ILE A 97 27.99 -66.78 40.21
CA ILE A 97 28.76 -65.67 39.66
C ILE A 97 28.19 -65.24 38.30
N THR A 98 27.89 -66.19 37.43
CA THR A 98 27.38 -65.94 36.07
C THR A 98 26.00 -65.30 36.12
N HIS A 99 25.10 -65.82 36.97
CA HIS A 99 23.76 -65.28 37.12
C HIS A 99 23.77 -63.83 37.63
N ILE A 100 24.61 -63.54 38.64
CA ILE A 100 24.78 -62.18 39.17
C ILE A 100 25.28 -61.23 38.07
N LYS A 101 26.32 -61.62 37.34
CA LYS A 101 26.91 -60.80 36.26
C LYS A 101 25.89 -60.47 35.16
N LEU A 102 25.05 -61.43 34.78
CA LEU A 102 23.99 -61.22 33.78
C LEU A 102 22.92 -60.23 34.28
N ARG A 103 22.49 -60.35 35.54
CA ARG A 103 21.48 -59.45 36.13
C ARG A 103 21.98 -58.01 36.21
N ILE A 104 23.23 -57.80 36.64
CA ILE A 104 23.85 -56.46 36.70
C ILE A 104 23.96 -55.82 35.30
N LYS A 105 24.29 -56.59 34.27
CA LYS A 105 24.37 -56.08 32.89
C LYS A 105 23.01 -55.63 32.36
N LYS A 106 21.94 -56.39 32.64
CA LYS A 106 20.56 -56.09 32.18
C LYS A 106 19.98 -54.83 32.82
N THR A 107 20.19 -54.61 34.12
CA THR A 107 19.65 -53.44 34.84
C THR A 107 20.33 -52.13 34.45
N LYS A 108 21.65 -52.16 34.19
CA LYS A 108 22.43 -50.99 33.74
C LYS A 108 22.03 -50.51 32.33
N SER A 109 21.57 -51.42 31.48
CA SER A 109 21.11 -51.13 30.12
C SER A 109 19.80 -50.33 30.12
N ASN A 110 18.78 -50.80 30.85
CA ASN A 110 17.44 -50.18 30.81
C ASN A 110 17.41 -48.75 31.38
N ARG A 111 18.19 -48.45 32.43
CA ARG A 111 18.26 -47.08 32.98
C ARG A 111 18.86 -46.06 32.00
N ARG A 112 19.78 -46.49 31.13
CA ARG A 112 20.40 -45.61 30.12
C ARG A 112 19.38 -45.20 29.04
N TYR A 113 18.57 -46.14 28.55
CA TYR A 113 17.55 -45.84 27.54
C TYR A 113 16.43 -44.95 28.05
N ILE A 114 15.98 -45.12 29.30
CA ILE A 114 14.96 -44.25 29.91
C ILE A 114 15.49 -42.81 30.05
N GLY A 115 16.74 -42.63 30.49
CA GLY A 115 17.36 -41.31 30.59
C GLY A 115 17.50 -40.61 29.24
N ILE A 116 17.90 -41.34 28.19
CA ILE A 116 17.99 -40.81 26.82
C ILE A 116 16.60 -40.38 26.30
N ALA A 117 15.57 -41.21 26.51
CA ALA A 117 14.21 -40.88 26.07
C ALA A 117 13.67 -39.62 26.76
N ALA A 118 13.93 -39.43 28.06
CA ALA A 118 13.51 -38.24 28.80
C ALA A 118 14.21 -36.96 28.30
N ILE A 119 15.52 -37.04 27.99
CA ILE A 119 16.28 -35.91 27.44
C ILE A 119 15.76 -35.54 26.04
N LEU A 120 15.51 -36.52 25.17
CA LEU A 120 14.96 -36.28 23.84
C LEU A 120 13.57 -35.62 23.92
N PHE A 121 12.71 -36.08 24.82
CA PHE A 121 11.41 -35.44 25.05
C PHE A 121 11.56 -33.98 25.51
N LEU A 122 12.48 -33.72 26.45
CA LEU A 122 12.74 -32.37 26.95
C LEU A 122 13.30 -31.44 25.85
N VAL A 123 14.18 -31.95 24.98
CA VAL A 123 14.68 -31.19 23.81
C VAL A 123 13.53 -30.89 22.84
N ILE A 124 12.64 -31.85 22.57
CA ILE A 124 11.47 -31.63 21.70
C ILE A 124 10.55 -30.55 22.30
N VAL A 125 10.27 -30.61 23.60
CA VAL A 125 9.44 -29.59 24.28
C VAL A 125 10.12 -28.22 24.21
N ILE A 126 11.43 -28.13 24.50
CA ILE A 126 12.18 -26.88 24.39
C ILE A 126 12.18 -26.36 22.95
N SER A 127 12.32 -27.23 21.94
CA SER A 127 12.25 -26.85 20.53
C SER A 127 10.87 -26.31 20.14
N ILE A 128 9.78 -26.96 20.57
CA ILE A 128 8.40 -26.50 20.34
C ILE A 128 8.16 -25.14 21.00
N VAL A 129 8.63 -24.99 22.24
CA VAL A 129 8.55 -23.74 23.00
C VAL A 129 9.33 -22.63 22.30
N TRP A 130 10.57 -22.91 21.87
CA TRP A 130 11.43 -21.92 21.19
C TRP A 130 10.82 -21.42 19.87
N VAL A 131 10.30 -22.32 19.04
CA VAL A 131 9.60 -21.96 17.79
C VAL A 131 8.34 -21.13 18.06
N SER A 132 7.58 -21.49 19.09
CA SER A 132 6.36 -20.76 19.46
C SER A 132 6.66 -19.36 20.00
N TYR A 133 7.75 -19.19 20.76
CA TYR A 133 8.19 -17.88 21.25
C TYR A 133 8.71 -16.98 20.13
N GLY A 134 9.48 -17.51 19.18
CA GLY A 134 9.96 -16.76 18.01
C GLY A 134 8.79 -16.24 17.16
N SER A 135 7.88 -17.14 16.79
CA SER A 135 6.69 -16.78 16.01
C SER A 135 5.80 -15.75 16.71
N TYR A 136 5.73 -15.75 18.05
CA TYR A 136 4.97 -14.76 18.81
C TYR A 136 5.63 -13.38 18.81
N SER A 137 6.97 -13.33 18.93
CA SER A 137 7.71 -12.06 18.90
C SER A 137 7.53 -11.37 17.55
N ASP A 138 7.70 -12.13 16.46
CA ASP A 138 7.58 -11.62 15.10
C ASP A 138 6.14 -11.15 14.79
N GLU A 139 5.13 -11.90 15.25
CA GLU A 139 3.72 -11.48 15.13
C GLU A 139 3.46 -10.17 15.88
N ASN A 140 3.96 -10.05 17.11
CA ASN A 140 3.76 -8.87 17.94
C ASN A 140 4.41 -7.62 17.35
N ASP A 141 5.61 -7.75 16.79
CA ASP A 141 6.31 -6.63 16.17
C ASP A 141 5.65 -6.20 14.86
N ALA A 142 5.22 -7.15 14.02
CA ALA A 142 4.43 -6.87 12.83
C ALA A 142 3.08 -6.19 13.17
N PHE A 143 2.44 -6.59 14.27
CA PHE A 143 1.20 -5.95 14.73
C PHE A 143 1.45 -4.51 15.21
N LYS A 144 2.52 -4.26 15.95
CA LYS A 144 2.92 -2.90 16.37
C LYS A 144 3.22 -1.99 15.19
N GLU A 145 3.86 -2.52 14.15
CA GLU A 145 4.10 -1.76 12.92
C GLU A 145 2.78 -1.37 12.24
N ALA A 146 1.82 -2.31 12.16
CA ALA A 146 0.49 -2.01 11.65
C ALA A 146 -0.26 -0.97 12.51
N GLU A 147 -0.15 -1.06 13.84
CA GLU A 147 -0.70 -0.05 14.76
C GLU A 147 -0.03 1.31 14.60
N ALA A 148 1.26 1.38 14.30
CA ALA A 148 1.95 2.65 14.06
C ALA A 148 1.51 3.33 12.74
N GLN A 149 1.25 2.54 11.69
CA GLN A 149 0.77 3.07 10.41
C GLN A 149 -0.72 3.42 10.43
N MET A 150 -1.51 2.73 11.27
CA MET A 150 -2.96 2.92 11.43
C MET A 150 -3.78 2.79 10.13
N SER A 151 -3.25 2.21 9.05
CA SER A 151 -3.94 2.14 7.77
C SER A 151 -4.59 0.77 7.52
N ILE A 152 -5.66 0.75 6.74
CA ILE A 152 -6.34 -0.50 6.32
C ILE A 152 -5.33 -1.43 5.63
N ALA A 153 -4.49 -0.89 4.74
CA ALA A 153 -3.47 -1.65 4.02
C ALA A 153 -2.47 -2.33 4.97
N ALA A 154 -2.02 -1.63 6.02
CA ALA A 154 -1.07 -2.19 6.99
C ALA A 154 -1.70 -3.35 7.78
N TYR A 155 -2.93 -3.19 8.26
CA TYR A 155 -3.64 -4.28 8.94
C TYR A 155 -4.00 -5.44 8.02
N GLN A 156 -4.32 -5.18 6.75
CA GLN A 156 -4.55 -6.23 5.74
C GLN A 156 -3.26 -7.02 5.48
N HIS A 157 -2.13 -6.34 5.30
CA HIS A 157 -0.83 -6.98 5.14
C HIS A 157 -0.47 -7.85 6.36
N PHE A 158 -0.68 -7.33 7.57
CA PHE A 158 -0.55 -8.11 8.80
C PHE A 158 -1.43 -9.37 8.80
N LEU A 159 -2.71 -9.26 8.39
CA LEU A 159 -3.64 -10.38 8.33
C LEU A 159 -3.30 -11.42 7.26
N VAL A 160 -2.62 -11.03 6.17
CA VAL A 160 -2.10 -11.97 5.17
C VAL A 160 -0.96 -12.80 5.76
N GLN A 161 -0.07 -12.17 6.52
CA GLN A 161 1.05 -12.87 7.17
C GLN A 161 0.62 -13.72 8.36
N TYR A 162 -0.30 -13.22 9.18
CA TYR A 162 -0.75 -13.85 10.43
C TYR A 162 -2.28 -14.04 10.49
N PRO A 163 -2.88 -14.84 9.58
CA PRO A 163 -4.35 -14.93 9.43
C PRO A 163 -5.07 -15.55 10.64
N LYS A 164 -4.38 -16.38 11.42
CA LYS A 164 -4.89 -17.02 12.64
C LYS A 164 -4.07 -16.64 13.88
N GLY A 165 -3.27 -15.58 13.77
CA GLY A 165 -2.46 -15.07 14.88
C GLY A 165 -3.31 -14.56 16.04
N LYS A 166 -2.69 -14.40 17.21
CA LYS A 166 -3.33 -13.88 18.42
C LYS A 166 -3.93 -12.48 18.19
N PHE A 167 -3.27 -11.63 17.41
CA PHE A 167 -3.74 -10.26 17.12
C PHE A 167 -4.65 -10.17 15.90
N ALA A 168 -4.86 -11.26 15.16
CA ALA A 168 -5.68 -11.26 13.94
C ALA A 168 -7.13 -10.80 14.18
N LYS A 169 -7.72 -11.17 15.33
CA LYS A 169 -9.07 -10.70 15.69
C LYS A 169 -9.10 -9.17 15.87
N ARG A 170 -8.13 -8.63 16.61
CA ARG A 170 -8.02 -7.19 16.88
C ARG A 170 -7.76 -6.41 15.59
N ALA A 171 -6.88 -6.88 14.72
CA ALA A 171 -6.63 -6.24 13.42
C ALA A 171 -7.91 -6.17 12.55
N ARG A 172 -8.72 -7.24 12.50
CA ARG A 172 -10.01 -7.22 11.80
C ARG A 172 -11.00 -6.24 12.42
N GLU A 173 -11.08 -6.18 13.74
CA GLU A 173 -11.93 -5.23 14.46
C GLU A 173 -11.50 -3.78 14.20
N THR A 174 -10.19 -3.50 14.14
CA THR A 174 -9.68 -2.18 13.78
C THR A 174 -10.04 -1.79 12.35
N ILE A 175 -9.85 -2.68 11.37
CA ILE A 175 -10.27 -2.42 9.97
C ILE A 175 -11.76 -2.08 9.93
N LYS A 176 -12.60 -2.89 10.57
CA LYS A 176 -14.04 -2.66 10.62
C LYS A 176 -14.39 -1.29 11.23
N SER A 177 -13.70 -0.90 12.30
CA SER A 177 -13.90 0.42 12.92
C SER A 177 -13.47 1.58 12.02
N ILE A 178 -12.41 1.40 11.23
CA ILE A 178 -11.99 2.39 10.23
C ILE A 178 -13.04 2.48 9.12
N ASP A 179 -13.55 1.35 8.63
CA ASP A 179 -14.59 1.32 7.58
C ASP A 179 -15.90 1.98 8.05
N GLU A 180 -16.33 1.72 9.29
CA GLU A 180 -17.50 2.38 9.88
C GLU A 180 -17.30 3.90 10.00
N GLN A 181 -16.09 4.35 10.33
CA GLN A 181 -15.73 5.77 10.36
C GLN A 181 -15.68 6.37 8.95
N ASP A 182 -15.13 5.65 7.98
CA ASP A 182 -15.07 6.03 6.56
C ASP A 182 -16.48 6.33 6.04
N GLU A 183 -17.39 5.38 6.19
CA GLU A 183 -18.79 5.52 5.76
C GLU A 183 -19.51 6.65 6.48
N SER A 184 -19.31 6.81 7.79
CA SER A 184 -19.93 7.89 8.56
C SER A 184 -19.47 9.27 8.08
N LEU A 185 -18.15 9.46 7.92
CA LEU A 185 -17.58 10.72 7.44
C LEU A 185 -17.95 11.00 5.98
N TRP A 186 -17.99 9.96 5.15
CA TRP A 186 -18.41 10.08 3.76
C TRP A 186 -19.87 10.51 3.65
N ASN A 187 -20.78 9.83 4.35
CA ASN A 187 -22.21 10.19 4.38
C ASN A 187 -22.44 11.63 4.87
N PHE A 188 -21.68 12.07 5.88
CA PHE A 188 -21.69 13.47 6.31
C PHE A 188 -21.23 14.41 5.20
N ALA A 189 -20.15 14.06 4.49
CA ALA A 189 -19.58 14.88 3.43
C ALA A 189 -20.49 15.01 2.21
N VAL A 190 -21.27 13.98 1.87
CA VAL A 190 -22.13 13.97 0.66
C VAL A 190 -23.58 14.42 0.90
N ASN A 191 -24.06 14.47 2.14
CA ASN A 191 -25.42 14.97 2.45
C ASN A 191 -25.58 16.45 2.07
N ALA A 192 -24.55 17.26 2.32
CA ALA A 192 -24.46 18.65 1.88
C ALA A 192 -23.05 18.89 1.32
N PRO A 193 -22.79 18.47 0.06
CA PRO A 193 -21.45 18.45 -0.48
C PRO A 193 -20.91 19.86 -0.62
N SER A 194 -19.79 20.10 0.04
CA SER A 194 -19.01 21.33 -0.04
C SER A 194 -17.52 20.98 -0.08
N LYS A 195 -16.70 21.90 -0.59
CA LYS A 195 -15.25 21.73 -0.58
C LYS A 195 -14.73 21.45 0.83
N ILE A 196 -15.18 22.22 1.82
CA ILE A 196 -14.74 22.09 3.23
C ILE A 196 -15.09 20.72 3.84
N THR A 197 -16.29 20.21 3.57
CA THR A 197 -16.71 18.89 4.11
C THR A 197 -15.93 17.75 3.47
N LEU A 198 -15.64 17.83 2.18
CA LEU A 198 -14.83 16.85 1.45
C LEU A 198 -13.35 16.90 1.86
N GLU A 199 -12.78 18.09 2.04
CA GLU A 199 -11.42 18.27 2.56
C GLU A 199 -11.28 17.70 3.97
N ARG A 200 -12.29 17.89 4.83
CA ARG A 200 -12.31 17.29 6.17
C ARG A 200 -12.35 15.77 6.11
N TYR A 201 -13.10 15.19 5.17
CA TYR A 201 -13.12 13.75 4.95
C TYR A 201 -11.72 13.25 4.52
N LEU A 202 -11.13 13.89 3.50
CA LEU A 202 -9.79 13.54 3.01
C LEU A 202 -8.74 13.62 4.11
N PHE A 203 -8.72 14.71 4.87
CA PHE A 203 -7.78 14.91 5.97
C PHE A 203 -7.79 13.74 6.98
N LYS A 204 -8.96 13.12 7.21
CA LYS A 204 -9.09 12.00 8.14
C LYS A 204 -8.83 10.64 7.50
N MET A 205 -9.29 10.41 6.28
CA MET A 205 -9.36 9.07 5.68
C MET A 205 -8.27 8.78 4.65
N GLU A 206 -7.58 9.79 4.14
CA GLU A 206 -6.57 9.65 3.08
C GLU A 206 -5.39 8.78 3.51
N SER A 207 -4.83 9.02 4.71
CA SER A 207 -3.72 8.22 5.25
C SER A 207 -4.18 6.83 5.72
N LEU A 208 -5.44 6.69 6.11
CA LEU A 208 -6.01 5.42 6.57
C LEU A 208 -6.37 4.49 5.40
N GLY A 209 -6.44 5.01 4.18
CA GLY A 209 -6.81 4.26 2.98
C GLY A 209 -8.32 4.10 2.80
N GLY A 210 -9.12 5.12 3.16
CA GLY A 210 -10.57 5.11 3.00
C GLY A 210 -11.02 4.86 1.56
N THR A 211 -12.18 4.23 1.41
CA THR A 211 -12.71 3.76 0.13
C THR A 211 -13.13 4.92 -0.79
N HIS A 212 -13.60 6.03 -0.20
CA HIS A 212 -14.14 7.18 -0.94
C HIS A 212 -13.13 8.30 -1.20
N VAL A 213 -11.85 8.10 -0.88
CA VAL A 213 -10.77 9.10 -1.09
C VAL A 213 -10.71 9.59 -2.53
N SER A 214 -10.76 8.68 -3.50
CA SER A 214 -10.74 9.04 -4.92
C SER A 214 -11.99 9.84 -5.32
N SER A 215 -13.17 9.42 -4.84
CA SER A 215 -14.44 10.12 -5.09
C SER A 215 -14.43 11.54 -4.51
N ALA A 216 -13.91 11.71 -3.29
CA ALA A 216 -13.80 13.01 -2.66
C ALA A 216 -12.87 13.97 -3.43
N ARG A 217 -11.71 13.49 -3.91
CA ARG A 217 -10.80 14.27 -4.75
C ARG A 217 -11.47 14.72 -6.06
N LEU A 218 -12.21 13.81 -6.71
CA LEU A 218 -12.94 14.12 -7.94
C LEU A 218 -14.04 15.17 -7.72
N MET A 219 -14.77 15.09 -6.60
CA MET A 219 -15.76 16.11 -6.26
C MET A 219 -15.11 17.47 -6.00
N ILE A 220 -13.99 17.53 -5.29
CA ILE A 220 -13.25 18.79 -5.07
C ILE A 220 -12.76 19.39 -6.39
N ASP A 221 -12.19 18.57 -7.29
CA ASP A 221 -11.79 18.99 -8.63
C ASP A 221 -12.98 19.60 -9.40
N SER A 222 -14.15 18.95 -9.35
CA SER A 222 -15.38 19.49 -9.95
C SER A 222 -15.83 20.81 -9.33
N PHE A 223 -15.74 20.97 -8.00
CA PHE A 223 -16.09 22.23 -7.33
C PHE A 223 -15.14 23.37 -7.71
N ASP A 224 -13.83 23.08 -7.77
CA ASP A 224 -12.84 24.08 -8.14
C ASP A 224 -12.97 24.49 -9.61
N PHE A 225 -13.28 23.55 -10.49
CA PHE A 225 -13.55 23.85 -11.89
C PHE A 225 -14.83 24.66 -12.07
N ASP A 226 -15.93 24.31 -11.39
CA ASP A 226 -17.18 25.08 -11.42
C ASP A 226 -16.98 26.49 -10.85
N GLY A 227 -16.18 26.64 -9.79
CA GLY A 227 -15.76 27.93 -9.27
C GLY A 227 -15.04 28.78 -10.32
N ALA A 228 -14.09 28.18 -11.04
CA ALA A 228 -13.37 28.87 -12.12
C ALA A 228 -14.29 29.28 -13.29
N LEU A 229 -15.27 28.44 -13.63
CA LEU A 229 -16.26 28.76 -14.67
C LEU A 229 -17.17 29.92 -14.27
N LYS A 230 -17.62 29.97 -13.01
CA LYS A 230 -18.50 31.03 -12.51
C LYS A 230 -17.82 32.38 -12.45
N GLU A 231 -16.53 32.39 -12.10
CA GLU A 231 -15.73 33.62 -12.12
C GLU A 231 -15.50 34.12 -13.55
N ASN A 232 -15.46 33.21 -14.53
CA ASN A 232 -15.37 33.50 -15.97
C ASN A 232 -14.20 34.44 -16.31
N SER A 233 -13.07 34.27 -15.62
CA SER A 233 -11.84 35.03 -15.78
C SER A 233 -10.67 34.14 -16.20
N LEU A 234 -9.71 34.69 -16.93
CA LEU A 234 -8.48 33.96 -17.30
C LEU A 234 -7.68 33.57 -16.06
N GLU A 235 -7.66 34.43 -15.05
CA GLU A 235 -6.96 34.20 -13.78
C GLU A 235 -7.54 32.99 -13.03
N ALA A 236 -8.87 32.87 -12.94
CA ALA A 236 -9.52 31.74 -12.28
C ALA A 236 -9.23 30.41 -12.97
N ILE A 237 -9.26 30.39 -14.31
CA ILE A 237 -8.93 29.19 -15.10
C ILE A 237 -7.46 28.82 -14.93
N GLN A 238 -6.54 29.79 -14.93
CA GLN A 238 -5.12 29.55 -14.70
C GLN A 238 -4.87 29.00 -13.29
N LYS A 239 -5.53 29.57 -12.28
CA LYS A 239 -5.46 29.10 -10.89
C LYS A 239 -5.94 27.65 -10.78
N TYR A 240 -7.05 27.30 -11.41
CA TYR A 240 -7.53 25.92 -11.46
C TYR A 240 -6.48 24.97 -12.05
N ILE A 241 -5.88 25.34 -13.19
CA ILE A 241 -4.84 24.51 -13.85
C ILE A 241 -3.60 24.33 -12.97
N ALA A 242 -3.21 25.36 -12.23
CA ALA A 242 -2.08 25.31 -11.31
C ALA A 242 -2.34 24.39 -10.10
N VAL A 243 -3.56 24.41 -9.57
CA VAL A 243 -3.97 23.59 -8.43
C VAL A 243 -4.23 22.13 -8.84
N HIS A 244 -4.73 21.89 -10.05
CA HIS A 244 -5.14 20.57 -10.54
C HIS A 244 -4.34 20.13 -11.79
N PRO A 245 -3.03 19.87 -11.68
CA PRO A 245 -2.17 19.53 -12.82
C PRO A 245 -2.53 18.20 -13.50
N ASN A 246 -3.24 17.32 -12.80
CA ASN A 246 -3.76 16.04 -13.29
C ASN A 246 -5.29 15.94 -13.13
N GLY A 247 -5.99 17.08 -13.00
CA GLY A 247 -7.45 17.10 -12.83
C GLY A 247 -8.20 16.63 -14.06
N ASN A 248 -9.41 16.13 -13.86
CA ASN A 248 -10.26 15.60 -14.93
C ASN A 248 -10.70 16.69 -15.92
N TYR A 249 -10.82 17.94 -15.46
CA TYR A 249 -11.22 19.06 -16.30
C TYR A 249 -10.05 19.83 -16.91
N LEU A 250 -8.80 19.38 -16.71
CA LEU A 250 -7.61 20.03 -17.26
C LEU A 250 -7.66 20.27 -18.78
N PRO A 251 -8.06 19.31 -19.64
CA PRO A 251 -8.15 19.56 -21.09
C PRO A 251 -9.18 20.64 -21.42
N THR A 252 -10.30 20.65 -20.70
CA THR A 252 -11.37 21.64 -20.86
C THR A 252 -10.90 23.02 -20.41
N ALA A 253 -10.23 23.12 -19.27
CA ALA A 253 -9.66 24.36 -18.75
C ALA A 253 -8.62 24.96 -19.72
N LYS A 254 -7.72 24.13 -20.26
CA LYS A 254 -6.74 24.58 -21.27
C LYS A 254 -7.39 25.12 -22.53
N ARG A 255 -8.49 24.49 -22.98
CA ARG A 255 -9.27 25.00 -24.11
C ARG A 255 -9.91 26.35 -23.79
N LEU A 256 -10.52 26.49 -22.61
CA LEU A 256 -11.15 27.73 -22.17
C LEU A 256 -10.17 28.90 -22.08
N LEU A 257 -8.92 28.65 -21.68
CA LEU A 257 -7.86 29.67 -21.68
C LEU A 257 -7.64 30.34 -23.04
N ILE A 258 -7.91 29.62 -24.14
CA ILE A 258 -7.73 30.11 -25.51
C ILE A 258 -9.03 30.72 -26.04
N THR A 259 -10.17 30.14 -25.70
CA THR A 259 -11.48 30.49 -26.28
C THR A 259 -12.30 31.46 -25.44
N LEU A 260 -11.92 31.71 -24.18
CA LEU A 260 -12.63 32.63 -23.31
C LEU A 260 -12.48 34.06 -23.83
N VAL A 261 -13.61 34.73 -24.01
CA VAL A 261 -13.68 36.16 -24.31
C VAL A 261 -13.99 36.89 -23.00
N THR A 262 -13.05 37.70 -22.52
CA THR A 262 -13.26 38.44 -21.27
C THR A 262 -14.21 39.62 -21.49
N PRO A 263 -14.86 40.14 -20.43
CA PRO A 263 -15.67 41.36 -20.53
C PRO A 263 -14.90 42.55 -21.11
N GLU A 264 -13.62 42.68 -20.76
CA GLU A 264 -12.72 43.72 -21.26
C GLU A 264 -12.49 43.56 -22.76
N GLU A 265 -12.13 42.35 -23.23
CA GLU A 265 -11.93 42.06 -24.65
C GLU A 265 -13.21 42.28 -25.47
N ARG A 266 -14.37 41.89 -24.92
CA ARG A 266 -15.68 42.16 -25.52
C ARG A 266 -15.91 43.67 -25.66
N ASN A 267 -15.64 44.45 -24.62
CA ASN A 267 -15.83 45.89 -24.62
C ASN A 267 -14.87 46.60 -25.59
N GLU A 268 -13.61 46.16 -25.66
CA GLU A 268 -12.66 46.64 -26.67
C GLU A 268 -13.17 46.42 -28.09
N LEU A 269 -13.69 45.21 -28.39
CA LEU A 269 -14.26 44.90 -29.70
C LEU A 269 -15.52 45.72 -29.99
N LEU A 270 -16.34 45.99 -28.97
CA LEU A 270 -17.52 46.84 -29.10
C LEU A 270 -17.13 48.28 -29.49
N VAL A 271 -16.14 48.86 -28.79
CA VAL A 271 -15.59 50.19 -29.12
C VAL A 271 -14.97 50.18 -30.52
N TYR A 272 -14.21 49.14 -30.84
CA TYR A 272 -13.58 48.97 -32.15
C TYR A 272 -14.59 49.04 -33.31
N PHE A 273 -15.77 48.40 -33.16
CA PHE A 273 -16.82 48.45 -34.17
C PHE A 273 -17.65 49.74 -34.15
N ASN A 274 -17.83 50.39 -33.01
CA ASN A 274 -18.43 51.72 -32.98
C ASN A 274 -17.59 52.70 -33.81
N THR A 275 -16.26 52.72 -33.58
CA THR A 275 -15.35 53.55 -34.40
C THR A 275 -15.37 53.16 -35.88
N PHE A 276 -15.47 51.86 -36.20
CA PHE A 276 -15.64 51.41 -37.59
C PHE A 276 -16.89 52.04 -38.24
N TYR A 277 -18.05 51.99 -37.58
CA TYR A 277 -19.27 52.56 -38.16
C TYR A 277 -19.29 54.09 -38.14
N GLU A 278 -18.61 54.76 -37.21
CA GLU A 278 -18.40 56.21 -37.22
C GLU A 278 -17.54 56.66 -38.41
N LEU A 279 -16.43 55.96 -38.67
CA LEU A 279 -15.57 56.21 -39.84
C LEU A 279 -16.33 55.99 -41.15
N TYR A 280 -17.17 54.95 -41.19
CA TYR A 280 -18.06 54.72 -42.32
C TYR A 280 -19.08 55.84 -42.48
N ALA A 281 -19.83 56.18 -41.43
CA ALA A 281 -20.85 57.23 -41.44
C ALA A 281 -20.30 58.63 -41.82
N SER A 282 -19.07 58.94 -41.42
CA SER A 282 -18.39 60.20 -41.75
C SER A 282 -17.76 60.24 -43.15
N GLY A 283 -17.79 59.13 -43.89
CA GLY A 283 -17.21 59.03 -45.24
C GLY A 283 -15.68 58.92 -45.27
N ASN A 284 -15.03 58.69 -44.11
CA ASN A 284 -13.59 58.50 -44.02
C ASN A 284 -13.18 57.06 -44.40
N HIS A 285 -13.47 56.69 -45.65
CA HIS A 285 -13.30 55.32 -46.14
C HIS A 285 -11.84 54.88 -46.26
N GLU A 286 -10.90 55.80 -46.43
CA GLU A 286 -9.46 55.46 -46.42
C GLU A 286 -9.03 54.91 -45.06
N SER A 287 -9.49 55.52 -43.97
CA SER A 287 -9.20 55.04 -42.62
C SER A 287 -9.82 53.67 -42.34
N LEU A 288 -11.01 53.38 -42.89
CA LEU A 288 -11.66 52.06 -42.78
C LEU A 288 -10.82 50.93 -43.38
N MET A 289 -10.02 51.22 -44.39
CA MET A 289 -9.16 50.22 -45.00
C MET A 289 -8.20 49.61 -43.96
N GLY A 290 -7.87 50.31 -42.88
CA GLY A 290 -7.13 49.77 -41.75
C GLY A 290 -7.73 48.50 -41.11
N TYR A 291 -9.05 48.29 -41.24
CA TYR A 291 -9.77 47.15 -40.67
C TYR A 291 -9.70 45.87 -41.52
N PHE A 292 -9.18 45.97 -42.75
CA PHE A 292 -9.13 44.86 -43.71
C PHE A 292 -7.69 44.47 -44.06
N ASN A 293 -7.50 43.17 -44.34
CA ASN A 293 -6.28 42.66 -44.99
C ASN A 293 -6.23 43.06 -46.47
N SER A 294 -5.16 42.67 -47.18
CA SER A 294 -5.02 42.92 -48.63
C SER A 294 -6.19 42.30 -49.43
N VAL A 295 -6.60 41.11 -49.03
CA VAL A 295 -7.75 40.37 -49.56
C VAL A 295 -8.67 40.01 -48.41
N THR A 296 -9.96 40.31 -48.56
CA THR A 296 -11.02 39.91 -47.63
C THR A 296 -11.75 38.72 -48.21
N LYS A 297 -11.75 37.58 -47.50
CA LYS A 297 -12.30 36.31 -48.01
C LYS A 297 -13.77 36.45 -48.40
N ARG A 298 -14.56 37.15 -47.60
CA ARG A 298 -15.97 37.41 -47.90
C ARG A 298 -16.40 38.78 -47.39
N PHE A 299 -17.01 39.57 -48.27
CA PHE A 299 -17.66 40.81 -47.90
C PHE A 299 -19.02 40.89 -48.58
N MET A 300 -20.10 40.83 -47.79
CA MET A 300 -21.47 40.77 -48.26
C MET A 300 -21.69 39.58 -49.22
N ASN A 301 -21.92 39.87 -50.50
CA ASN A 301 -22.11 38.91 -51.58
C ASN A 301 -20.86 38.71 -52.44
N LYS A 302 -19.73 39.34 -52.09
CA LYS A 302 -18.46 39.24 -52.82
C LYS A 302 -17.48 38.33 -52.06
N THR A 303 -16.70 37.58 -52.81
CA THR A 303 -15.64 36.70 -52.29
C THR A 303 -14.28 37.19 -52.76
N ASP A 304 -13.25 36.97 -51.95
CA ASP A 304 -11.85 37.35 -52.21
C ASP A 304 -11.69 38.78 -52.75
N ILE A 305 -12.41 39.73 -52.13
CA ILE A 305 -12.41 41.12 -52.57
C ILE A 305 -11.12 41.82 -52.15
N SER A 306 -10.52 42.57 -53.09
CA SER A 306 -9.32 43.35 -52.81
C SER A 306 -9.64 44.59 -51.97
N LYS A 307 -8.65 45.08 -51.25
CA LYS A 307 -8.74 46.31 -50.47
C LYS A 307 -9.10 47.54 -51.33
N ALA A 308 -8.58 47.62 -52.55
CA ALA A 308 -8.91 48.71 -53.49
C ALA A 308 -10.37 48.66 -53.94
N ASP A 309 -10.89 47.46 -54.23
CA ASP A 309 -12.30 47.28 -54.61
C ASP A 309 -13.26 47.57 -53.46
N LEU A 310 -12.86 47.25 -52.22
CA LEU A 310 -13.61 47.61 -51.01
C LEU A 310 -13.73 49.13 -50.86
N LEU A 311 -12.64 49.87 -51.05
CA LEU A 311 -12.65 51.32 -50.99
C LEU A 311 -13.60 51.93 -52.03
N LEU A 312 -13.54 51.44 -53.27
CA LEU A 312 -14.47 51.85 -54.34
C LEU A 312 -15.93 51.52 -53.97
N LEU A 313 -16.17 50.34 -53.38
CA LEU A 313 -17.50 49.91 -52.94
C LEU A 313 -18.06 50.83 -51.86
N PHE A 314 -17.26 51.22 -50.85
CA PHE A 314 -17.70 52.12 -49.79
C PHE A 314 -18.03 53.51 -50.32
N ASN A 315 -17.13 54.11 -51.12
CA ASN A 315 -17.38 55.39 -51.77
C ASN A 315 -18.68 55.37 -52.60
N LYS A 316 -18.88 54.30 -53.38
CA LYS A 316 -20.09 54.13 -54.19
C LYS A 316 -21.36 53.97 -53.35
N ASN A 317 -21.29 53.31 -52.19
CA ASN A 317 -22.46 53.04 -51.34
C ASN A 317 -22.98 54.28 -50.60
N GLN A 318 -22.13 55.30 -50.43
CA GLN A 318 -22.52 56.59 -49.85
C GLN A 318 -22.75 57.69 -50.89
N ASP A 319 -22.46 57.43 -52.16
CA ASP A 319 -22.68 58.39 -53.23
C ASP A 319 -24.14 58.84 -53.33
N GLY A 320 -24.34 60.15 -53.41
CA GLY A 320 -25.65 60.79 -53.47
C GLY A 320 -26.46 60.79 -52.17
N TYR A 321 -25.89 60.41 -51.02
CA TYR A 321 -26.48 60.60 -49.70
C TYR A 321 -25.88 61.83 -49.00
N SER A 322 -26.69 62.53 -48.21
CA SER A 322 -26.28 63.77 -47.51
C SER A 322 -25.78 63.50 -46.10
N SER A 323 -26.25 62.43 -45.47
CA SER A 323 -25.78 61.97 -44.16
C SER A 323 -26.18 60.53 -43.95
N GLU A 324 -25.35 59.78 -43.24
CA GLU A 324 -25.65 58.43 -42.75
C GLU A 324 -25.36 58.38 -41.27
N ASN A 325 -26.26 57.82 -40.47
CA ASN A 325 -26.01 57.49 -39.08
C ASN A 325 -26.23 56.00 -38.89
N ILE A 326 -25.31 55.35 -38.21
CA ILE A 326 -25.39 53.93 -37.87
C ILE A 326 -25.17 53.81 -36.37
N SER A 327 -26.09 53.15 -35.69
CA SER A 327 -25.99 52.83 -34.27
C SER A 327 -26.02 51.32 -34.08
N MET A 328 -25.06 50.79 -33.32
CA MET A 328 -24.99 49.38 -32.97
C MET A 328 -25.74 49.11 -31.67
N ASP A 329 -26.53 48.04 -31.63
CA ASP A 329 -27.19 47.59 -30.40
C ASP A 329 -26.23 46.73 -29.57
N SER A 330 -25.71 47.33 -28.49
CA SER A 330 -24.77 46.69 -27.56
C SER A 330 -25.35 45.46 -26.84
N SER A 331 -26.68 45.36 -26.73
CA SER A 331 -27.37 44.23 -26.09
C SER A 331 -27.30 42.96 -26.95
N THR A 332 -27.20 43.12 -28.27
CA THR A 332 -27.12 42.01 -29.23
C THR A 332 -25.69 41.61 -29.57
N PHE A 333 -24.69 42.32 -29.02
CA PHE A 333 -23.27 42.11 -29.32
C PHE A 333 -22.74 40.85 -28.64
N ALA A 334 -22.61 39.78 -29.42
CA ALA A 334 -22.07 38.49 -29.03
C ALA A 334 -20.72 38.25 -29.71
N VAL A 335 -19.76 37.71 -28.96
CA VAL A 335 -18.40 37.41 -29.42
C VAL A 335 -18.04 36.00 -28.96
N GLU A 336 -17.53 35.21 -29.89
CA GLU A 336 -16.96 33.89 -29.63
C GLU A 336 -15.54 33.84 -30.19
N LYS A 337 -14.62 33.20 -29.47
CA LYS A 337 -13.22 33.06 -29.89
C LYS A 337 -12.91 31.60 -30.17
N ALA A 338 -12.46 31.34 -31.39
CA ALA A 338 -12.09 30.01 -31.83
C ALA A 338 -10.67 29.63 -31.38
N LEU A 339 -10.37 28.33 -31.39
CA LEU A 339 -9.05 27.79 -31.02
C LEU A 339 -7.89 28.36 -31.85
N ASN A 340 -8.15 28.79 -33.08
CA ASN A 340 -7.17 29.42 -33.95
C ASN A 340 -7.00 30.94 -33.68
N GLY A 341 -7.68 31.49 -32.66
CA GLY A 341 -7.65 32.89 -32.29
C GLY A 341 -8.59 33.79 -33.11
N ASN A 342 -9.36 33.24 -34.05
CA ASN A 342 -10.35 34.03 -34.79
C ASN A 342 -11.54 34.37 -33.90
N TYR A 343 -12.12 35.56 -34.10
CA TYR A 343 -13.34 35.98 -33.42
C TYR A 343 -14.53 35.86 -34.36
N THR A 344 -15.61 35.23 -33.90
CA THR A 344 -16.91 35.23 -34.57
C THR A 344 -17.82 36.17 -33.81
N ILE A 345 -18.36 37.17 -34.51
CA ILE A 345 -19.05 38.30 -33.87
C ILE A 345 -20.39 38.50 -34.55
N HIS A 346 -21.43 38.67 -33.72
CA HIS A 346 -22.80 38.93 -34.15
C HIS A 346 -23.36 40.13 -33.40
N PHE A 347 -24.07 41.01 -34.11
CA PHE A 347 -24.82 42.12 -33.53
C PHE A 347 -25.85 42.66 -34.51
N THR A 348 -26.73 43.52 -34.04
CA THR A 348 -27.64 44.29 -34.90
C THR A 348 -27.24 45.76 -34.96
N ILE A 349 -27.50 46.37 -36.11
CA ILE A 349 -27.33 47.80 -36.33
C ILE A 349 -28.62 48.42 -36.85
N ASP A 350 -28.87 49.65 -36.43
CA ASP A 350 -29.89 50.52 -37.01
C ASP A 350 -29.19 51.61 -37.82
N ALA A 351 -29.54 51.71 -39.10
CA ALA A 351 -28.98 52.70 -40.01
C ALA A 351 -30.07 53.67 -40.48
N ASN A 352 -29.73 54.96 -40.53
CA ASN A 352 -30.55 56.03 -41.07
C ASN A 352 -29.75 56.81 -42.13
N LYS A 353 -30.16 56.68 -43.39
CA LYS A 353 -29.60 57.42 -44.51
C LYS A 353 -30.52 58.53 -44.96
N LYS A 354 -30.00 59.75 -45.10
CA LYS A 354 -30.72 60.88 -45.69
C LYS A 354 -30.22 61.15 -47.10
N LYS A 355 -31.15 61.33 -48.03
CA LYS A 355 -30.87 61.72 -49.40
C LYS A 355 -31.55 63.05 -49.71
N ASN A 356 -30.77 64.01 -50.19
CA ASN A 356 -31.30 65.25 -50.73
C ASN A 356 -31.91 64.98 -52.09
N ILE A 357 -33.21 65.28 -52.24
CA ILE A 357 -33.91 65.16 -53.51
C ILE A 357 -33.84 66.51 -54.22
N GLY A 358 -33.17 66.54 -55.37
CA GLY A 358 -33.21 67.68 -56.28
C GLY A 358 -34.60 67.81 -56.94
N ASP A 359 -35.01 69.05 -57.17
CA ASP A 359 -36.35 69.47 -57.65
C ASP A 359 -36.84 68.70 -58.91
N ASN A 360 -35.90 68.21 -59.74
CA ASN A 360 -36.18 67.49 -60.99
C ASN A 360 -36.57 66.01 -60.83
N SER A 361 -36.52 65.42 -59.63
CA SER A 361 -36.85 63.99 -59.42
C SER A 361 -38.15 63.74 -58.64
N LEU A 362 -38.86 64.80 -58.24
CA LEU A 362 -40.15 64.73 -57.55
C LEU A 362 -41.28 64.37 -58.53
N LYS A 363 -42.05 63.30 -58.25
CA LYS A 363 -43.26 62.91 -59.02
C LYS A 363 -44.51 62.99 -58.15
N GLY A 364 -45.64 63.41 -58.73
CA GLY A 364 -46.96 63.38 -58.07
C GLY A 364 -47.20 64.46 -56.99
N LYS A 365 -47.88 64.10 -55.90
CA LYS A 365 -48.27 65.02 -54.79
C LYS A 365 -47.07 65.73 -54.15
N THR A 366 -45.91 65.10 -54.10
CA THR A 366 -44.65 65.64 -53.54
C THR A 366 -44.11 66.82 -54.35
N LYS A 367 -44.27 66.81 -55.68
CA LYS A 367 -43.91 67.95 -56.55
C LYS A 367 -44.84 69.15 -56.32
N ARG A 368 -46.12 68.89 -56.02
CA ARG A 368 -47.11 69.95 -55.70
C ARG A 368 -46.86 70.60 -54.34
N LEU A 369 -46.42 69.82 -53.35
CA LEU A 369 -46.01 70.32 -52.03
C LEU A 369 -44.70 71.11 -52.11
N ALA A 370 -43.67 70.61 -52.80
CA ALA A 370 -42.40 71.31 -52.98
C ALA A 370 -42.55 72.66 -53.72
N LYS A 371 -43.46 72.76 -54.70
CA LYS A 371 -43.79 74.03 -55.38
C LYS A 371 -44.43 75.08 -54.45
N LYS A 372 -45.04 74.65 -53.33
CA LYS A 372 -45.70 75.51 -52.34
C LYS A 372 -44.71 76.04 -51.29
N PHE A 373 -43.60 75.32 -51.06
CA PHE A 373 -42.51 75.68 -50.15
C PHE A 373 -41.24 75.96 -50.97
N ARG A 374 -41.24 77.11 -51.66
CA ARG A 374 -40.17 77.53 -52.57
C ARG A 374 -38.88 77.75 -51.76
N GLY A 375 -37.97 76.78 -51.77
CA GLY A 375 -36.63 76.90 -51.19
C GLY A 375 -36.19 75.79 -50.23
N GLU A 376 -37.10 74.93 -49.75
CA GLU A 376 -36.73 73.84 -48.84
C GLU A 376 -36.40 72.56 -49.61
N ARG A 377 -35.13 72.13 -49.50
CA ARG A 377 -34.67 70.83 -49.99
C ARG A 377 -35.51 69.73 -49.36
N THR A 378 -36.25 68.98 -50.17
CA THR A 378 -36.97 67.80 -49.67
C THR A 378 -35.96 66.69 -49.37
N THR A 379 -35.87 66.31 -48.10
CA THR A 379 -35.03 65.19 -47.64
C THR A 379 -35.88 63.93 -47.55
N VAL A 380 -35.35 62.81 -47.99
CA VAL A 380 -35.95 61.49 -47.77
C VAL A 380 -35.04 60.67 -46.88
N SER A 381 -35.62 60.06 -45.85
CA SER A 381 -34.91 59.27 -44.85
C SER A 381 -35.19 57.78 -45.07
N TYR A 382 -34.13 56.98 -45.09
CA TYR A 382 -34.20 55.53 -45.22
C TYR A 382 -33.69 54.92 -43.92
N TYR A 383 -34.58 54.25 -43.21
CA TYR A 383 -34.30 53.50 -42.01
C TYR A 383 -34.13 52.03 -42.35
N SER A 384 -33.17 51.36 -41.75
CA SER A 384 -33.02 49.91 -41.83
C SER A 384 -32.47 49.34 -40.55
N ASN A 385 -33.03 48.21 -40.12
CA ASN A 385 -32.45 47.37 -39.09
C ASN A 385 -31.80 46.15 -39.75
N GLN A 386 -30.56 45.87 -39.37
CA GLN A 386 -29.73 44.86 -40.02
C GLN A 386 -29.03 43.99 -38.98
N ARG A 387 -28.94 42.69 -39.24
CA ARG A 387 -28.09 41.77 -38.47
C ARG A 387 -26.75 41.62 -39.19
N VAL A 388 -25.68 41.79 -38.44
CA VAL A 388 -24.31 41.66 -38.91
C VAL A 388 -23.70 40.41 -38.31
N GLU A 389 -23.01 39.64 -39.13
CA GLU A 389 -22.20 38.50 -38.74
C GLU A 389 -20.85 38.60 -39.43
N LEU A 390 -19.78 38.54 -38.64
CA LEU A 390 -18.43 38.72 -39.15
C LEU A 390 -17.43 37.81 -38.44
N ILE A 391 -16.32 37.56 -39.12
CA ILE A 391 -15.17 36.80 -38.61
C ILE A 391 -13.95 37.71 -38.66
N LEU A 392 -13.31 37.92 -37.51
CA LEU A 392 -12.02 38.60 -37.38
C LEU A 392 -10.88 37.60 -37.31
N THR A 393 -9.74 37.94 -37.89
CA THR A 393 -8.46 37.26 -37.64
C THR A 393 -7.91 37.61 -36.25
N PRO A 394 -6.87 36.90 -35.76
CA PRO A 394 -6.24 37.22 -34.48
C PRO A 394 -5.69 38.65 -34.42
N GLU A 395 -5.29 39.22 -35.57
CA GLU A 395 -4.83 40.61 -35.72
C GLU A 395 -5.98 41.64 -35.80
N LYS A 396 -7.20 41.23 -35.41
CA LYS A 396 -8.43 42.03 -35.45
C LYS A 396 -8.76 42.56 -36.86
N LYS A 397 -8.43 41.81 -37.93
CA LYS A 397 -8.78 42.17 -39.31
C LYS A 397 -10.03 41.44 -39.78
N ILE A 398 -10.92 42.14 -40.48
CA ILE A 398 -12.14 41.57 -41.03
C ILE A 398 -11.78 40.60 -42.16
N ASN A 399 -12.09 39.32 -41.96
CA ASN A 399 -11.89 38.26 -42.95
C ASN A 399 -13.20 37.88 -43.64
N SER A 400 -14.29 37.82 -42.88
CA SER A 400 -15.65 37.61 -43.39
C SER A 400 -16.56 38.67 -42.80
N TYR A 401 -17.42 39.28 -43.61
CA TYR A 401 -18.43 40.23 -43.17
C TYR A 401 -19.72 40.01 -43.96
N THR A 402 -20.81 39.78 -43.27
CA THR A 402 -22.12 39.52 -43.86
C THR A 402 -23.19 40.33 -43.15
N VAL A 403 -24.18 40.78 -43.92
CA VAL A 403 -25.27 41.59 -43.41
C VAL A 403 -26.57 41.04 -43.95
N ARG A 404 -27.55 40.90 -43.05
CA ARG A 404 -28.91 40.49 -43.36
C ARG A 404 -29.87 41.60 -42.96
N LEU A 405 -30.68 42.07 -43.91
CA LEU A 405 -31.72 43.05 -43.64
C LEU A 405 -32.84 42.41 -42.81
N LEU A 406 -33.17 43.01 -41.67
CA LEU A 406 -34.28 42.59 -40.81
C LEU A 406 -35.55 43.40 -41.11
N SER A 407 -35.41 44.72 -41.24
CA SER A 407 -36.51 45.60 -41.63
C SER A 407 -35.99 46.84 -42.36
N SER A 408 -36.85 47.48 -43.16
CA SER A 408 -36.55 48.77 -43.77
C SER A 408 -37.80 49.62 -43.94
N ILE A 409 -37.67 50.92 -43.69
CA ILE A 409 -38.74 51.90 -43.80
C ILE A 409 -38.19 53.14 -44.52
N LYS A 410 -38.96 53.66 -45.47
CA LYS A 410 -38.67 54.91 -46.17
C LYS A 410 -39.66 55.98 -45.68
N ARG A 411 -39.17 57.14 -45.25
CA ARG A 411 -39.98 58.29 -44.79
C ARG A 411 -39.66 59.55 -45.58
#